data_AF-A0A6P1TFP9-F1
#
_entry.id   AF-A0A6P1TFP9-F1
#
_cell.length_a   1.000
_cell.length_b   1.000
_cell.length_c   1.000
_cell.angle_alpha   90.00
_cell.angle_beta   90.00
_cell.angle_gamma   90.00
#
_symmetry.space_group_name_H-M   'P 1'
#
loop_
_entity.id
_entity.type
_entity.pdbx_description
1 polymer ?
#
loop_
_entity_poly.entity_id
_entity_poly.type
_entity_poly.pdbx_seq_one_letter_code
_entity_poly.pdbx_strand_id
1 'polypeptide(L)'
;MTDLVPFIAVWIGLVFSLYCHSRFLSQLKLTHPMKFKELGSPSIFTKYPIFGKSQIVKDLSRDSSLTKYAEFMRKSEWNKMGDSRLKKFARYRLYAQVLSVVSFLFLIATWWRP
;
A
#
# COMPACT_ATOMS: atom_id res chain seq x y z
N MET A 1 -7.79 -5.73 -28.51
CA MET A 1 -8.44 -6.35 -27.32
C MET A 1 -7.43 -6.90 -26.30
N THR A 2 -6.18 -7.18 -26.68
CA THR A 2 -5.16 -7.79 -25.79
C THR A 2 -4.66 -6.89 -24.65
N ASP A 3 -4.72 -5.57 -24.79
CA ASP A 3 -4.17 -4.64 -23.78
C ASP A 3 -5.17 -4.25 -22.67
N LEU A 4 -6.47 -4.58 -22.85
CA LEU A 4 -7.50 -4.26 -21.87
C LEU A 4 -7.38 -5.12 -20.60
N VAL A 5 -7.05 -6.40 -20.77
CA VAL A 5 -6.88 -7.36 -19.66
C VAL A 5 -5.77 -6.93 -18.70
N PRO A 6 -4.54 -6.65 -19.16
CA PRO A 6 -3.47 -6.20 -18.25
C PRO A 6 -3.74 -4.80 -17.68
N PHE A 7 -4.43 -3.91 -18.41
CA PHE A 7 -4.87 -2.61 -17.89
C PHE A 7 -5.84 -2.76 -16.71
N ILE A 8 -6.88 -3.59 -16.86
CA ILE A 8 -7.83 -3.90 -15.80
C ILE A 8 -7.12 -4.57 -14.61
N ALA A 9 -6.17 -5.48 -14.86
CA ALA A 9 -5.40 -6.15 -13.82
C ALA A 9 -4.59 -5.17 -12.95
N VAL A 10 -3.98 -4.13 -13.54
CA VAL A 10 -3.28 -3.08 -12.79
C VAL A 10 -4.24 -2.35 -11.83
N TRP A 11 -5.42 -1.96 -12.31
CA TRP A 11 -6.42 -1.27 -11.48
C TRP A 11 -6.98 -2.15 -10.38
N ILE A 12 -7.31 -3.42 -10.68
CA ILE A 12 -7.77 -4.39 -9.67
C ILE A 12 -6.68 -4.57 -8.60
N GLY A 13 -5.42 -4.75 -9.02
CA GLY A 13 -4.29 -4.87 -8.10
C GLY A 13 -4.12 -3.65 -7.21
N LEU A 14 -4.28 -2.44 -7.76
CA LEU A 14 -4.17 -1.19 -7.02
C LEU A 14 -5.32 -1.02 -6.01
N VAL A 15 -6.57 -1.25 -6.42
CA VAL A 15 -7.75 -1.18 -5.53
C VAL A 15 -7.65 -2.22 -4.42
N PHE A 16 -7.28 -3.46 -4.75
CA PHE A 16 -7.12 -4.53 -3.77
C PHE A 16 -5.96 -4.25 -2.79
N SER A 17 -4.86 -3.67 -3.27
CA SER A 17 -3.74 -3.24 -2.43
C SER A 17 -4.18 -2.18 -1.41
N LEU A 18 -4.95 -1.17 -1.85
CA LEU A 18 -5.50 -0.14 -0.96
C LEU A 18 -6.48 -0.73 0.07
N TYR A 19 -7.35 -1.64 -0.35
CA TYR A 19 -8.25 -2.36 0.57
C TYR A 19 -7.46 -3.13 1.64
N CYS A 20 -6.47 -3.93 1.24
CA CYS A 20 -5.64 -4.70 2.16
C CYS A 20 -4.86 -3.79 3.12
N HIS A 21 -4.35 -2.67 2.62
CA HIS A 21 -3.67 -1.67 3.44
C HIS A 21 -4.63 -1.04 4.46
N SER A 22 -5.88 -0.75 4.08
CA SER A 22 -6.92 -0.24 5.01
C SER A 22 -7.21 -1.22 6.14
N ARG A 23 -7.39 -2.49 5.78
CA ARG A 23 -7.64 -3.57 6.73
C ARG A 23 -6.44 -3.80 7.65
N PHE A 24 -5.23 -3.72 7.11
CA PHE A 24 -3.99 -3.80 7.88
C PHE A 24 -3.91 -2.68 8.93
N LEU A 25 -4.16 -1.42 8.53
CA LEU A 25 -4.12 -0.28 9.45
C LEU A 25 -5.23 -0.37 10.51
N SER A 26 -6.43 -0.80 10.12
CA SER A 26 -7.55 -1.03 11.04
C SER A 26 -7.21 -2.10 12.07
N GLN A 27 -6.64 -3.22 11.63
CA GLN A 27 -6.21 -4.29 12.53
C GLN A 27 -5.10 -3.81 13.45
N LEU A 28 -4.10 -3.11 12.93
CA LEU A 28 -2.98 -2.57 13.71
C LEU A 28 -3.47 -1.60 14.80
N LYS A 29 -4.44 -0.75 14.49
CA LYS A 29 -5.06 0.16 15.46
C LYS A 29 -5.84 -0.59 16.54
N LEU A 30 -6.52 -1.68 16.18
CA LEU A 30 -7.32 -2.49 17.10
C LEU A 30 -6.46 -3.35 18.04
N THR A 31 -5.46 -4.05 17.50
CA THR A 31 -4.67 -5.02 18.29
C THR A 31 -3.39 -4.44 18.87
N HIS A 32 -2.84 -3.38 18.26
CA HIS A 32 -1.60 -2.73 18.70
C HIS A 32 -1.74 -1.20 18.74
N PRO A 33 -2.68 -0.64 19.53
CA PRO A 33 -2.98 0.79 19.53
C PRO A 33 -1.78 1.67 19.92
N MET A 34 -0.94 1.20 20.84
CA MET A 34 0.30 1.90 21.26
C MET A 34 1.29 2.01 20.09
N LYS A 35 1.53 0.90 19.37
CA LYS A 35 2.39 0.90 18.19
C LYS A 35 1.80 1.76 17.09
N PHE A 36 0.48 1.69 16.85
CA PHE A 36 -0.18 2.55 15.87
C PHE A 36 0.05 4.04 16.14
N LYS A 37 0.00 4.46 17.41
CA LYS A 37 0.32 5.84 17.82
C LYS A 37 1.80 6.17 17.65
N GLU A 38 2.71 5.26 18.03
CA GLU A 38 4.16 5.40 17.87
C GLU A 38 4.57 5.58 16.40
N LEU A 39 3.88 4.88 15.48
CA LEU A 39 4.07 4.97 14.04
C LEU A 39 3.52 6.28 13.43
N GLY A 40 2.94 7.17 14.24
CA GLY A 40 2.41 8.45 13.79
C GLY A 40 0.94 8.41 13.37
N SER A 41 0.17 7.41 13.82
CA SER A 41 -1.22 7.19 13.42
C SER A 41 -1.40 7.14 11.89
N PRO A 42 -0.72 6.19 11.22
CA PRO A 42 -0.75 6.09 9.77
C PRO A 42 -2.20 5.98 9.26
N SER A 43 -2.52 6.77 8.25
CA SER A 43 -3.83 6.75 7.59
C SER A 43 -3.64 6.54 6.09
N ILE A 44 -4.62 5.93 5.44
CA ILE A 44 -4.67 5.97 3.98
C ILE A 44 -4.89 7.44 3.62
N PHE A 45 -3.93 8.06 2.94
CA PHE A 45 -4.12 9.38 2.38
C PHE A 45 -5.21 9.35 1.30
N THR A 46 -6.47 9.47 1.72
CA THR A 46 -7.58 9.95 0.87
C THR A 46 -7.96 11.39 1.24
N LYS A 47 -7.15 12.05 2.08
CA LYS A 47 -7.41 13.41 2.55
C LYS A 47 -6.79 14.46 1.62
N TYR A 48 -7.18 14.46 0.35
CA TYR A 48 -7.15 15.68 -0.46
C TYR A 48 -8.42 15.74 -1.33
N PRO A 49 -9.21 16.84 -1.26
CA PRO A 49 -10.04 17.20 -2.39
C PRO A 49 -9.12 17.45 -3.58
N ILE A 50 -9.59 17.09 -4.77
CA ILE A 50 -8.90 17.20 -6.07
C ILE A 50 -8.73 18.69 -6.41
N PHE A 51 -7.90 19.44 -5.70
CA PHE A 51 -7.58 20.83 -6.03
C PHE A 51 -6.13 21.16 -5.63
N GLY A 52 -5.26 21.11 -6.62
CA GLY A 52 -4.29 22.20 -6.81
C GLY A 52 -2.83 21.99 -6.40
N LYS A 53 -2.43 20.95 -5.67
CA LYS A 53 -0.99 20.68 -5.45
C LYS A 53 -0.68 19.19 -5.49
N SER A 54 0.00 18.78 -6.54
CA SER A 54 0.58 17.46 -6.78
C SER A 54 1.61 17.13 -5.69
N GLN A 55 1.15 16.57 -4.57
CA GLN A 55 1.99 15.78 -3.69
C GLN A 55 1.75 14.31 -3.99
N ILE A 56 2.59 13.80 -4.90
CA ILE A 56 2.81 12.37 -5.12
C ILE A 56 3.00 11.73 -3.75
N VAL A 57 2.13 10.76 -3.46
CA VAL A 57 1.98 10.01 -2.19
C VAL A 57 3.31 9.88 -1.46
N LYS A 58 3.52 10.80 -0.54
CA LYS A 58 4.65 10.82 0.36
C LYS A 58 4.00 10.43 1.69
N ASP A 59 4.32 9.22 2.15
CA ASP A 59 3.89 8.68 3.45
C ASP A 59 4.51 9.60 4.52
N LEU A 60 3.91 10.77 4.72
CA LEU A 60 4.44 11.89 5.47
C LEU A 60 3.74 11.94 6.80
N SER A 61 4.45 11.53 7.86
CA SER A 61 4.25 12.23 9.11
C SER A 61 4.55 13.71 8.86
N ARG A 62 3.96 14.57 9.69
CA ARG A 62 4.08 16.02 9.62
C ARG A 62 5.53 16.54 9.50
N ASP A 63 6.53 15.70 9.82
CA ASP A 63 7.93 16.08 9.98
C ASP A 63 8.89 15.55 8.90
N SER A 64 8.42 15.10 7.73
CA SER A 64 9.25 14.81 6.54
C SER A 64 10.35 13.73 6.66
N SER A 65 10.46 13.02 7.79
CA SER A 65 11.32 11.84 7.91
C SER A 65 10.62 10.63 7.30
N LEU A 66 11.38 9.76 6.61
CA LEU A 66 10.96 8.40 6.25
C LEU A 66 10.28 7.79 7.48
N THR A 67 8.95 7.65 7.40
CA THR A 67 8.12 7.47 8.59
C THR A 67 8.54 6.23 9.37
N LYS A 68 8.45 6.29 10.70
CA LYS A 68 8.51 5.10 11.56
C LYS A 68 7.63 3.98 11.01
N TYR A 69 6.50 4.34 10.37
CA TYR A 69 5.65 3.43 9.58
C TYR A 69 6.35 2.80 8.36
N ALA A 70 6.98 3.59 7.48
CA ALA A 70 7.74 3.06 6.36
C ALA A 70 8.88 2.14 6.83
N GLU A 71 9.58 2.50 7.90
CA GLU A 71 10.62 1.65 8.49
C GLU A 71 10.04 0.36 9.09
N PHE A 72 8.94 0.46 9.81
CA PHE A 72 8.17 -0.68 10.35
C PHE A 72 7.72 -1.65 9.26
N MET A 73 7.24 -1.11 8.12
CA MET A 73 6.86 -1.91 6.95
C MET A 73 8.08 -2.55 6.30
N ARG A 74 9.18 -1.79 6.11
CA ARG A 74 10.43 -2.28 5.52
C ARG A 74 11.06 -3.40 6.34
N LYS A 75 11.13 -3.24 7.66
CA LYS A 75 11.66 -4.24 8.60
C LYS A 75 10.68 -5.41 8.83
N SER A 76 9.49 -5.37 8.24
CA SER A 76 8.43 -6.34 8.46
C SER A 76 8.17 -6.62 9.94
N GLU A 77 8.21 -5.57 10.77
CA GLU A 77 8.07 -5.69 12.23
C GLU A 77 6.72 -6.31 12.64
N TRP A 78 5.70 -6.18 11.78
CA TRP A 78 4.41 -6.87 11.91
C TRP A 78 4.54 -8.40 12.02
N ASN A 79 5.63 -9.02 11.52
CA ASN A 79 5.86 -10.47 11.68
C ASN A 79 6.08 -10.88 13.13
N LYS A 80 6.70 -9.98 13.92
CA LYS A 80 7.09 -10.23 15.31
C LYS A 80 5.93 -10.04 16.28
N MET A 81 4.81 -9.47 15.82
CA MET A 81 3.64 -9.12 16.65
C MET A 81 2.71 -10.30 16.97
N GLY A 82 2.90 -11.47 16.35
CA GLY A 82 2.06 -12.65 16.61
C GLY A 82 0.63 -12.59 16.04
N ASP A 83 0.15 -11.43 15.55
CA ASP A 83 -1.21 -11.29 15.00
C ASP A 83 -1.34 -11.93 13.60
N SER A 84 -2.10 -13.02 13.52
CA SER A 84 -2.34 -13.78 12.29
C SER A 84 -3.14 -13.01 11.24
N ARG A 85 -4.08 -12.14 11.63
CA ARG A 85 -4.86 -11.29 10.72
C ARG A 85 -4.00 -10.17 10.17
N LEU A 86 -3.19 -9.55 11.02
CA LEU A 86 -2.23 -8.52 10.62
C LEU A 86 -1.25 -9.08 9.58
N LYS A 87 -0.69 -10.27 9.83
CA LYS A 87 0.16 -11.01 8.88
C LYS A 87 -0.56 -11.35 7.57
N LYS A 88 -1.84 -11.72 7.63
CA LYS A 88 -2.66 -12.00 6.44
C LYS A 88 -2.80 -10.77 5.55
N PHE A 89 -3.22 -9.64 6.10
CA PHE A 89 -3.41 -8.41 5.33
C PHE A 89 -2.09 -7.80 4.83
N ALA A 90 -1.00 -7.93 5.60
CA ALA A 90 0.33 -7.53 5.16
C ALA A 90 0.77 -8.31 3.92
N ARG A 91 0.59 -9.64 3.91
CA ARG A 91 0.91 -10.50 2.77
C ARG A 91 0.04 -10.18 1.56
N TYR A 92 -1.27 -10.02 1.74
CA TYR A 92 -2.17 -9.70 0.64
C TYR A 92 -1.86 -8.36 -0.01
N ARG A 93 -1.49 -7.34 0.78
CA ARG A 93 -0.99 -6.08 0.24
C ARG A 93 0.27 -6.29 -0.61
N LEU A 94 1.24 -7.06 -0.14
CA LEU A 94 2.47 -7.34 -0.90
C LEU A 94 2.18 -8.06 -2.22
N TYR A 95 1.33 -9.09 -2.20
CA TYR A 95 0.92 -9.80 -3.42
C TYR A 95 0.21 -8.86 -4.41
N ALA A 96 -0.67 -8.00 -3.92
CA ALA A 96 -1.36 -7.02 -4.75
C ALA A 96 -0.39 -6.03 -5.42
N GLN A 97 0.60 -5.55 -4.68
CA GLN A 97 1.65 -4.66 -5.19
C GLN A 97 2.50 -5.36 -6.26
N VAL A 98 2.97 -6.59 -5.99
CA VAL A 98 3.76 -7.37 -6.94
C VAL A 98 2.96 -7.65 -8.21
N LEU A 99 1.71 -8.08 -8.08
CA LEU A 99 0.83 -8.34 -9.23
C LEU A 99 0.61 -7.07 -10.07
N SER A 100 0.41 -5.92 -9.43
CA SER A 100 0.24 -4.64 -10.11
C SER A 100 1.51 -4.24 -10.87
N VAL A 101 2.70 -4.39 -10.27
CA VAL A 101 3.99 -4.12 -10.92
C VAL A 101 4.23 -5.05 -12.10
N VAL A 102 4.01 -6.35 -11.94
CA VAL A 102 4.18 -7.34 -13.02
C VAL A 102 3.22 -7.03 -14.19
N SER A 103 1.97 -6.71 -13.88
CA SER A 103 0.97 -6.34 -14.90
C SER A 103 1.36 -5.04 -15.61
N PHE A 104 1.93 -4.07 -14.89
CA PHE A 104 2.41 -2.81 -15.46
C PHE A 104 3.64 -3.00 -16.37
N LEU A 105 4.60 -3.83 -15.96
CA LEU A 105 5.74 -4.17 -16.81
C LEU A 105 5.31 -4.92 -18.07
N PHE A 106 4.32 -5.81 -17.96
CA PHE A 106 3.74 -6.49 -19.11
C PHE A 106 3.07 -5.49 -20.06
N LEU A 107 2.30 -4.53 -19.56
CA LEU A 107 1.72 -3.45 -20.38
C LEU A 107 2.80 -2.68 -21.14
N ILE A 108 3.88 -2.27 -20.47
CA ILE A 108 4.97 -1.54 -21.12
C ILE A 108 5.60 -2.40 -22.22
N ALA A 109 5.83 -3.68 -21.96
CA ALA A 109 6.42 -4.61 -22.92
C ALA A 109 5.51 -4.89 -24.13
N THR A 110 4.19 -4.90 -23.97
CA THR A 110 3.25 -5.07 -25.09
C THR A 110 3.06 -3.78 -25.89
N TRP A 111 3.15 -2.61 -25.24
CA TRP A 111 3.10 -1.30 -25.89
C TRP A 111 4.40 -0.94 -26.63
N TRP A 112 5.55 -1.37 -26.13
CA TRP A 112 6.87 -1.17 -26.76
C TRP A 112 7.18 -2.27 -27.79
N ARG A 113 6.23 -2.55 -28.69
CA ARG A 113 6.51 -3.29 -29.92
C ARG A 113 6.66 -2.26 -31.05
N PRO A 114 7.83 -2.15 -31.71
CA PRO A 114 8.01 -1.27 -32.87
C PRO A 114 7.11 -1.69 -34.04
#